data_AF-A0A537QIZ4-F1
#
_entry.id   AF-A0A537QIZ4-F1
#
_cell.length_a   1.000
_cell.length_b   1.000
_cell.length_c   1.000
_cell.angle_alpha   90.00
_cell.angle_beta   90.00
_cell.angle_gamma   90.00
#
_symmetry.space_group_name_H-M   'P 1'
#
loop_
_entity.id
_entity.type
_entity.pdbx_description
1 polymer ?
#
loop_
_entity_poly.entity_id
_entity_poly.type
_entity_poly.pdbx_seq_one_letter_code
_entity_poly.pdbx_strand_id
1 'polypeptide(L)'
;MRRCRKPALRGHSPVVSRPGPTRSLMIRRAQAPRCGRSLWLASGIGSTDEAAPDLSRRGRQIDVATSRLFYDADGGFALSDWPPVVALYRAVPWITWGTLILVGLAAAWLFLLDRPLWRLDRKALVFLVVSMAVAPGLLANTILKDHWGRARPVQIEAFGGSHRFTPAPLPAAECDGNCSFVSGHAALGFALVAFALLLRPGRTRRRAIAVAIGFGALVGLGRIAQGAHFLSDVVFAGLVVYGAVSLLHWWIVQRDGLAAPPFARLGRSILRNSRASWGAGRRALASPVVRAALGTGAAGILIAISIALVDRPVASSLHARDADLRSLFDFIGRLGLGYGYLIVFVVAFGALHWGGLLPRLQPFAAPMRAMSAVPAFFFLTISASGLLADVLKIVFGRSRPKLLFRSDIYEFSWLSWRPDHWSFPSGHSATIVALMTALWWLWPQHLLFYILAAAIVAASRIVVGAHYVSDVLGGALVAVLTTYYVARLLAKGGIDLTTARLGTSALGEAPPWPCRRFIRSLGRGAVSVPENLGNCLRRHPKM
;
A
#
# COMPACT_ATOMS: atom_id res chain seq x y z
N MET A 1 -22.06 42.13 30.57
CA MET A 1 -21.83 42.86 31.84
C MET A 1 -20.35 43.24 31.92
N ARG A 2 -20.04 44.55 32.10
CA ARG A 2 -18.85 45.16 32.76
C ARG A 2 -17.45 44.61 32.37
N ARG A 3 -16.48 45.38 31.85
CA ARG A 3 -15.90 46.64 32.39
C ARG A 3 -14.88 47.23 31.39
N CYS A 4 -14.84 48.56 31.30
CA CYS A 4 -13.68 49.35 30.89
C CYS A 4 -12.86 49.80 32.11
N ARG A 5 -11.53 50.00 31.96
CA ARG A 5 -10.78 51.22 32.35
C ARG A 5 -9.25 51.14 32.10
N LYS A 6 -8.74 52.12 31.32
CA LYS A 6 -7.58 53.08 31.44
C LYS A 6 -6.55 52.89 32.59
N PRO A 7 -5.30 53.47 32.57
CA PRO A 7 -4.88 54.86 32.16
C PRO A 7 -3.55 54.95 31.35
N ALA A 8 -3.12 56.00 30.63
CA ALA A 8 -2.94 57.48 30.79
C ALA A 8 -1.56 57.92 31.35
N LEU A 9 -0.96 58.97 30.73
CA LEU A 9 0.01 60.00 31.20
C LEU A 9 0.99 60.37 30.04
N ARG A 10 1.59 61.56 29.87
CA ARG A 10 1.28 63.02 29.93
C ARG A 10 2.62 63.70 29.55
N GLY A 11 2.65 64.85 28.86
CA GLY A 11 3.85 65.73 28.85
C GLY A 11 4.01 66.74 27.69
N HIS A 12 3.61 67.99 27.95
CA HIS A 12 4.07 69.35 27.49
C HIS A 12 5.42 69.49 26.74
N SER A 13 5.81 70.51 25.95
CA SER A 13 5.30 71.77 25.32
C SER A 13 6.47 72.40 24.46
N PRO A 14 6.33 73.55 23.76
CA PRO A 14 6.91 73.85 22.42
C PRO A 14 8.15 74.80 22.41
N VAL A 15 8.73 75.12 21.22
CA VAL A 15 9.34 76.44 20.82
C VAL A 15 9.79 76.46 19.33
N VAL A 16 9.86 77.68 18.78
CA VAL A 16 9.81 78.18 17.39
C VAL A 16 11.20 78.45 16.75
N SER A 17 11.34 78.34 15.43
CA SER A 17 12.07 79.30 14.55
C SER A 17 11.95 78.98 13.04
N ARG A 18 11.94 80.04 12.21
CA ARG A 18 11.81 80.14 10.73
C ARG A 18 13.04 80.91 10.20
N PRO A 19 13.44 80.88 8.89
CA PRO A 19 12.73 81.56 7.77
C PRO A 19 12.78 80.85 6.38
N GLY A 20 12.00 81.36 5.39
CA GLY A 20 11.68 80.78 4.05
C GLY A 20 12.69 81.09 2.90
N PRO A 21 12.29 81.28 1.60
CA PRO A 21 10.94 81.34 1.01
C PRO A 21 10.72 80.67 -0.40
N THR A 22 9.48 80.85 -0.94
CA THR A 22 8.94 80.74 -2.33
C THR A 22 8.45 79.35 -2.82
N ARG A 23 7.30 79.15 -3.51
CA ARG A 23 6.26 80.01 -4.14
C ARG A 23 4.97 79.20 -4.41
N SER A 24 3.79 79.86 -4.26
CA SER A 24 2.49 79.71 -5.00
C SER A 24 1.69 78.37 -4.93
N LEU A 25 0.62 78.20 -4.13
CA LEU A 25 -0.81 78.61 -4.23
C LEU A 25 -1.63 78.00 -5.40
N MET A 26 -2.55 77.05 -5.14
CA MET A 26 -4.02 77.20 -5.33
C MET A 26 -4.87 75.93 -5.08
N ILE A 27 -6.05 76.24 -4.53
CA ILE A 27 -7.21 75.49 -4.02
C ILE A 27 -8.04 74.78 -5.13
N ARG A 28 -8.57 73.56 -4.90
CA ARG A 28 -10.03 73.19 -4.93
C ARG A 28 -10.32 71.68 -5.04
N ARG A 29 -11.48 71.32 -4.45
CA ARG A 29 -12.11 70.00 -4.28
C ARG A 29 -12.63 69.36 -5.58
N ALA A 30 -12.54 68.03 -5.60
CA ALA A 30 -13.52 67.00 -6.01
C ALA A 30 -14.35 67.15 -7.31
N GLN A 31 -14.23 66.17 -8.21
CA GLN A 31 -15.35 65.49 -8.90
C GLN A 31 -14.86 64.24 -9.68
N ALA A 32 -15.69 63.20 -9.69
CA ALA A 32 -15.47 61.90 -10.33
C ALA A 32 -15.56 61.96 -11.88
N PRO A 33 -15.06 60.95 -12.63
CA PRO A 33 -15.41 60.80 -14.03
C PRO A 33 -16.36 59.61 -14.29
N ARG A 34 -17.36 59.90 -15.12
CA ARG A 34 -18.28 58.98 -15.81
C ARG A 34 -17.65 58.41 -17.09
N CYS A 35 -18.26 57.31 -17.54
CA CYS A 35 -18.12 56.58 -18.80
C CYS A 35 -17.71 57.36 -20.05
N GLY A 36 -16.90 56.71 -20.89
CA GLY A 36 -16.81 56.92 -22.34
C GLY A 36 -16.66 55.57 -23.05
N ARG A 37 -17.59 55.28 -23.97
CA ARG A 37 -17.58 54.11 -24.87
C ARG A 37 -16.53 54.30 -25.96
N SER A 38 -15.86 53.22 -26.37
CA SER A 38 -15.28 53.10 -27.70
C SER A 38 -15.50 51.70 -28.28
N LEU A 39 -15.99 51.72 -29.51
CA LEU A 39 -16.26 50.61 -30.41
C LEU A 39 -15.06 49.67 -30.56
N TRP A 40 -15.30 48.36 -30.49
CA TRP A 40 -14.44 47.36 -31.14
C TRP A 40 -15.23 46.71 -32.29
N LEU A 41 -14.71 46.94 -33.50
CA LEU A 41 -15.13 46.29 -34.73
C LEU A 41 -14.77 44.80 -34.68
N ALA A 42 -15.75 43.99 -35.07
CA ALA A 42 -15.61 42.56 -35.24
C ALA A 42 -14.80 42.23 -36.50
N SER A 43 -13.82 41.36 -36.35
CA SER A 43 -13.29 40.52 -37.41
C SER A 43 -13.03 39.15 -36.80
N GLY A 44 -13.93 38.21 -37.10
CA GLY A 44 -13.84 36.83 -36.64
C GLY A 44 -12.74 36.08 -37.36
N ILE A 45 -11.94 35.36 -36.57
CA ILE A 45 -11.27 34.13 -36.97
C ILE A 45 -11.46 33.18 -35.78
N GLY A 46 -12.23 32.12 -36.02
CA GLY A 46 -12.55 31.14 -34.99
C GLY A 46 -11.31 30.39 -34.50
N SER A 47 -11.21 30.23 -33.19
CA SER A 47 -10.56 29.09 -32.59
C SER A 47 -11.66 28.25 -31.95
N THR A 48 -12.00 27.18 -32.64
CA THR A 48 -12.84 26.09 -32.18
C THR A 48 -12.35 25.57 -30.84
N ASP A 49 -13.19 25.70 -29.81
CA ASP A 49 -13.13 24.86 -28.61
C ASP A 49 -13.46 23.41 -29.04
N GLU A 50 -12.49 22.72 -29.62
CA GLU A 50 -12.58 21.30 -29.93
C GLU A 50 -12.32 20.47 -28.66
N ALA A 51 -13.44 20.02 -28.08
CA ALA A 51 -13.65 18.63 -27.67
C ALA A 51 -12.60 17.97 -26.75
N ALA A 52 -12.63 18.31 -25.46
CA ALA A 52 -12.41 17.29 -24.43
C ALA A 52 -13.63 16.34 -24.42
N PRO A 53 -13.44 15.00 -24.33
CA PRO A 53 -14.48 14.04 -24.70
C PRO A 53 -15.75 14.12 -23.84
N ASP A 54 -16.89 14.07 -24.53
CA ASP A 54 -18.32 14.07 -24.12
C ASP A 54 -18.70 13.11 -22.96
N LEU A 55 -17.80 12.22 -22.54
CA LEU A 55 -18.04 11.25 -21.47
C LEU A 55 -18.20 11.90 -20.08
N SER A 56 -17.54 13.03 -19.80
CA SER A 56 -17.59 13.69 -18.49
C SER A 56 -18.86 14.53 -18.24
N ARG A 57 -19.54 14.98 -19.31
CA ARG A 57 -20.85 15.63 -19.23
C ARG A 57 -21.98 14.60 -19.18
N ARG A 58 -21.91 13.52 -19.97
CA ARG A 58 -22.90 12.42 -19.93
C ARG A 58 -22.87 11.64 -18.61
N GLY A 59 -21.68 11.32 -18.08
CA GLY A 59 -21.55 10.63 -16.78
C GLY A 59 -22.10 11.44 -15.59
N ARG A 60 -21.96 12.78 -15.65
CA ARG A 60 -22.59 13.73 -14.71
C ARG A 60 -24.10 13.60 -14.68
N GLN A 61 -24.73 13.34 -15.82
CA GLN A 61 -26.17 13.24 -15.93
C GLN A 61 -26.70 11.90 -15.43
N ILE A 62 -26.03 10.77 -15.68
CA ILE A 62 -26.59 9.45 -15.36
C ILE A 62 -26.66 9.19 -13.85
N ASP A 63 -25.58 9.47 -13.11
CA ASP A 63 -25.56 9.25 -11.66
C ASP A 63 -26.60 10.12 -10.94
N VAL A 64 -26.64 11.41 -11.28
CA VAL A 64 -27.60 12.35 -10.71
C VAL A 64 -29.03 12.06 -11.18
N ALA A 65 -29.24 11.72 -12.45
CA ALA A 65 -30.57 11.36 -12.96
C ALA A 65 -31.11 10.08 -12.32
N THR A 66 -30.26 9.07 -12.11
CA THR A 66 -30.68 7.82 -11.45
C THR A 66 -31.06 8.09 -9.99
N SER A 67 -30.26 8.87 -9.25
CA SER A 67 -30.59 9.23 -7.87
C SER A 67 -31.84 10.12 -7.78
N ARG A 68 -32.11 10.99 -8.77
CA ARG A 68 -33.34 11.81 -8.83
C ARG A 68 -34.61 10.98 -8.91
N LEU A 69 -34.59 9.78 -9.47
CA LEU A 69 -35.77 8.89 -9.50
C LEU A 69 -36.27 8.50 -8.10
N PHE A 70 -35.42 8.62 -7.09
CA PHE A 70 -35.71 8.25 -5.70
C PHE A 70 -35.76 9.45 -4.76
N TYR A 71 -35.58 10.68 -5.27
CA TYR A 71 -35.53 11.90 -4.47
C TYR A 71 -36.80 12.72 -4.68
N ASP A 72 -37.39 13.15 -3.56
CA ASP A 72 -38.47 14.11 -3.49
C ASP A 72 -37.99 15.38 -2.75
N ALA A 73 -38.41 16.57 -3.21
CA ALA A 73 -37.94 17.83 -2.66
C ALA A 73 -38.46 18.08 -1.23
N ASP A 74 -39.65 17.56 -0.92
CA ASP A 74 -40.30 17.75 0.39
C ASP A 74 -39.94 16.62 1.38
N GLY A 75 -39.77 15.39 0.88
CA GLY A 75 -39.51 14.19 1.69
C GLY A 75 -38.08 13.64 1.67
N GLY A 76 -37.18 14.18 0.84
CA GLY A 76 -35.83 13.65 0.64
C GLY A 76 -35.83 12.32 -0.14
N PHE A 77 -34.91 11.40 0.18
CA PHE A 77 -34.86 10.11 -0.52
C PHE A 77 -35.98 9.17 -0.05
N ALA A 78 -36.99 8.97 -0.90
CA ALA A 78 -38.28 8.34 -0.56
C ALA A 78 -38.19 6.92 0.02
N LEU A 79 -37.10 6.19 -0.26
CA LEU A 79 -36.89 4.82 0.21
C LEU A 79 -35.79 4.70 1.29
N SER A 80 -35.38 5.81 1.90
CA SER A 80 -34.43 5.82 3.03
C SER A 80 -34.85 4.86 4.15
N ASP A 81 -36.13 4.96 4.54
CA ASP A 81 -36.72 4.32 5.71
C ASP A 81 -37.74 3.22 5.36
N TRP A 82 -37.89 2.90 4.08
CA TRP A 82 -38.83 1.88 3.65
C TRP A 82 -38.42 0.49 4.19
N PRO A 83 -39.27 -0.21 4.98
CA PRO A 83 -38.85 -1.40 5.73
C PRO A 83 -38.20 -2.51 4.91
N PRO A 84 -38.66 -2.84 3.69
CA PRO A 84 -38.00 -3.86 2.85
C PRO A 84 -36.56 -3.50 2.46
N VAL A 85 -36.29 -2.23 2.14
CA VAL A 85 -34.94 -1.76 1.77
C VAL A 85 -34.03 -1.75 3.00
N VAL A 86 -34.54 -1.30 4.14
CA VAL A 86 -33.82 -1.33 5.42
C VAL A 86 -33.52 -2.78 5.85
N ALA A 87 -34.48 -3.70 5.70
CA ALA A 87 -34.31 -5.10 6.01
C ALA A 87 -33.24 -5.75 5.11
N LEU A 88 -33.28 -5.50 3.80
CA LEU A 88 -32.26 -5.98 2.87
C LEU A 88 -30.87 -5.46 3.24
N TYR A 89 -30.76 -4.16 3.51
CA TYR A 89 -29.52 -3.53 3.97
C TYR A 89 -28.98 -4.17 5.27
N ARG A 90 -29.85 -4.36 6.28
CA ARG A 90 -29.47 -4.97 7.57
C ARG A 90 -29.13 -6.45 7.44
N ALA A 91 -29.67 -7.16 6.46
CA ALA A 91 -29.39 -8.58 6.25
C ALA A 91 -27.98 -8.83 5.68
N VAL A 92 -27.40 -7.91 4.92
CA VAL A 92 -26.10 -8.11 4.24
C VAL A 92 -24.95 -8.49 5.21
N PRO A 93 -24.74 -7.80 6.35
CA PRO A 93 -23.75 -8.23 7.34
C PRO A 93 -24.03 -9.62 7.89
N TRP A 94 -25.27 -9.96 8.21
CA TRP A 94 -25.64 -11.28 8.72
C TRP A 94 -25.39 -12.39 7.70
N ILE A 95 -25.70 -12.14 6.42
CA ILE A 95 -25.39 -13.06 5.32
C ILE A 95 -23.87 -13.25 5.21
N THR A 96 -23.10 -12.17 5.33
CA THR A 96 -21.63 -12.24 5.28
C THR A 96 -21.06 -13.04 6.45
N TRP A 97 -21.50 -12.77 7.68
CA TRP A 97 -21.10 -13.52 8.88
C TRP A 97 -21.50 -14.99 8.80
N GLY A 98 -22.75 -15.27 8.40
CA GLY A 98 -23.22 -16.63 8.17
C GLY A 98 -22.37 -17.36 7.14
N THR A 99 -21.99 -16.69 6.05
CA THR A 99 -21.10 -17.24 5.02
C THR A 99 -19.72 -17.56 5.58
N LEU A 100 -19.11 -16.66 6.35
CA LEU A 100 -17.80 -16.88 6.97
C LEU A 100 -17.85 -18.02 8.00
N ILE A 101 -18.91 -18.11 8.79
CA ILE A 101 -19.14 -19.20 9.73
C ILE A 101 -19.26 -20.53 8.98
N LEU A 102 -20.05 -20.60 7.91
CA LEU A 102 -20.20 -21.82 7.10
C LEU A 102 -18.86 -22.27 6.48
N VAL A 103 -18.06 -21.32 5.97
CA VAL A 103 -16.71 -21.61 5.47
C VAL A 103 -15.79 -22.10 6.59
N GLY A 104 -15.85 -21.49 7.78
CA GLY A 104 -15.09 -21.91 8.95
C GLY A 104 -15.47 -23.31 9.45
N LEU A 105 -16.78 -23.62 9.49
CA LEU A 105 -17.29 -24.95 9.83
C LEU A 105 -16.87 -25.99 8.80
N ALA A 106 -16.91 -25.67 7.50
CA ALA A 106 -16.42 -26.54 6.45
C ALA A 106 -14.89 -26.79 6.56
N ALA A 107 -14.12 -25.77 6.96
CA ALA A 107 -12.69 -25.92 7.22
C ALA A 107 -12.41 -26.77 8.47
N ALA A 108 -13.15 -26.59 9.56
CA ALA A 108 -13.06 -27.42 10.75
C ALA A 108 -13.46 -28.87 10.46
N TRP A 109 -14.52 -29.10 9.69
CA TRP A 109 -14.94 -30.42 9.22
C TRP A 109 -13.83 -31.11 8.43
N LEU A 110 -13.24 -30.39 7.46
CA LEU A 110 -12.13 -30.91 6.66
C LEU A 110 -10.89 -31.19 7.51
N PHE A 111 -10.61 -30.39 8.54
CA PHE A 111 -9.49 -30.62 9.44
C PHE A 111 -9.72 -31.82 10.38
N LEU A 112 -10.92 -31.99 10.92
CA LEU A 112 -11.25 -33.03 11.90
C LEU A 112 -11.48 -34.40 11.25
N LEU A 113 -12.06 -34.43 10.04
CA LEU A 113 -12.49 -35.67 9.38
C LEU A 113 -11.68 -36.01 8.12
N ASP A 114 -10.72 -35.15 7.75
CA ASP A 114 -9.87 -35.25 6.54
C ASP A 114 -10.66 -35.56 5.25
N ARG A 115 -11.92 -35.12 5.19
CA ARG A 115 -12.81 -35.28 4.04
C ARG A 115 -13.55 -33.97 3.76
N PRO A 116 -13.67 -33.56 2.48
CA PRO A 116 -14.33 -32.31 2.15
C PRO A 116 -15.83 -32.37 2.43
N LEU A 117 -16.38 -31.27 2.94
CA LEU A 117 -17.82 -31.09 2.97
C LEU A 117 -18.28 -30.69 1.57
N TRP A 118 -18.95 -31.60 0.88
CA TRP A 118 -19.39 -31.41 -0.52
C TRP A 118 -18.20 -31.17 -1.48
N ARG A 119 -18.08 -29.97 -2.06
CA ARG A 119 -16.99 -29.56 -2.98
C ARG A 119 -16.00 -28.59 -2.33
N LEU A 120 -16.10 -28.39 -1.02
CA LEU A 120 -15.23 -27.47 -0.27
C LEU A 120 -13.96 -28.20 0.17
N ASP A 121 -13.07 -28.46 -0.78
CA ASP A 121 -11.72 -28.93 -0.49
C ASP A 121 -10.82 -27.79 0.04
N ARG A 122 -9.58 -28.11 0.42
CA ARG A 122 -8.63 -27.12 0.97
C ARG A 122 -8.45 -25.92 0.04
N LYS A 123 -8.43 -26.14 -1.29
CA LYS A 123 -8.24 -25.09 -2.29
C LYS A 123 -9.46 -24.20 -2.41
N ALA A 124 -10.65 -24.79 -2.45
CA ALA A 124 -11.91 -24.07 -2.48
C ALA A 124 -12.10 -23.19 -1.23
N LEU A 125 -11.78 -23.72 -0.04
CA LEU A 125 -11.85 -22.97 1.21
C LEU A 125 -10.88 -21.78 1.22
N VAL A 126 -9.61 -21.99 0.83
CA VAL A 126 -8.63 -20.91 0.69
C VAL A 126 -9.13 -19.86 -0.31
N PHE A 127 -9.64 -20.29 -1.46
CA PHE A 127 -10.18 -19.37 -2.46
C PHE A 127 -11.34 -18.54 -1.92
N LEU A 128 -12.28 -19.12 -1.18
CA LEU A 128 -13.42 -18.40 -0.61
C LEU A 128 -12.99 -17.37 0.45
N VAL A 129 -12.11 -17.76 1.39
CA VAL A 129 -11.59 -16.86 2.43
C VAL A 129 -10.80 -15.71 1.79
N VAL A 130 -9.87 -16.02 0.89
CA VAL A 130 -9.04 -15.01 0.21
C VAL A 130 -9.92 -14.09 -0.65
N SER A 131 -10.91 -14.62 -1.35
CA SER A 131 -11.83 -13.80 -2.15
C SER A 131 -12.62 -12.82 -1.29
N MET A 132 -13.14 -13.26 -0.14
CA MET A 132 -13.92 -12.41 0.76
C MET A 132 -13.04 -11.38 1.49
N ALA A 133 -11.79 -11.73 1.83
CA ALA A 133 -10.85 -10.81 2.45
C ALA A 133 -10.34 -9.76 1.44
N VAL A 134 -9.99 -10.17 0.22
CA VAL A 134 -9.34 -9.30 -0.77
C VAL A 134 -10.34 -8.44 -1.52
N ALA A 135 -11.45 -9.00 -2.01
CA ALA A 135 -12.34 -8.28 -2.91
C ALA A 135 -13.26 -7.28 -2.17
N PRO A 136 -14.23 -7.69 -1.33
CA PRO A 136 -15.05 -6.72 -0.61
C PRO A 136 -14.34 -6.08 0.59
N GLY A 137 -13.52 -6.85 1.34
CA GLY A 137 -12.82 -6.34 2.52
C GLY A 137 -11.76 -5.30 2.19
N LEU A 138 -10.63 -5.76 1.62
CA LEU A 138 -9.49 -4.90 1.31
C LEU A 138 -9.78 -3.95 0.16
N LEU A 139 -10.21 -4.45 -1.00
CA LEU A 139 -10.30 -3.64 -2.21
C LEU A 139 -11.48 -2.66 -2.17
N ALA A 140 -12.70 -3.13 -1.91
CA ALA A 140 -13.87 -2.26 -1.91
C ALA A 140 -13.96 -1.39 -0.64
N ASN A 141 -13.88 -1.99 0.55
CA ASN A 141 -14.18 -1.27 1.80
C ASN A 141 -12.98 -0.52 2.40
N THR A 142 -11.75 -1.04 2.26
CA THR A 142 -10.56 -0.37 2.83
C THR A 142 -9.84 0.51 1.81
N ILE A 143 -9.60 0.04 0.59
CA ILE A 143 -8.83 0.80 -0.41
C ILE A 143 -9.70 1.85 -1.06
N LEU A 144 -10.81 1.46 -1.69
CA LEU A 144 -11.62 2.39 -2.47
C LEU A 144 -12.46 3.30 -1.55
N LYS A 145 -13.27 2.72 -0.66
CA LYS A 145 -14.28 3.48 0.12
C LYS A 145 -13.71 4.54 1.07
N ASP A 146 -12.60 4.23 1.75
CA ASP A 146 -12.00 5.13 2.74
C ASP A 146 -11.07 6.19 2.11
N HIS A 147 -10.79 6.08 0.80
CA HIS A 147 -9.79 6.93 0.14
C HIS A 147 -10.27 7.62 -1.14
N TRP A 148 -11.53 7.41 -1.57
CA TRP A 148 -12.06 8.08 -2.77
C TRP A 148 -12.61 9.48 -2.50
N GLY A 149 -13.06 9.77 -1.27
CA GLY A 149 -13.56 11.08 -0.84
C GLY A 149 -14.75 11.64 -1.61
N ARG A 150 -15.46 10.80 -2.39
CA ARG A 150 -16.68 11.17 -3.12
C ARG A 150 -17.87 11.31 -2.16
N ALA A 151 -18.48 12.49 -2.12
CA ALA A 151 -19.72 12.73 -1.38
C ALA A 151 -20.87 11.83 -1.87
N ARG A 152 -21.78 11.48 -0.96
CA ARG A 152 -22.98 10.67 -1.23
C ARG A 152 -24.07 11.52 -1.89
N PRO A 153 -25.06 10.89 -2.58
CA PRO A 153 -26.22 11.61 -3.09
C PRO A 153 -26.91 12.51 -2.04
N VAL A 154 -27.15 12.03 -0.82
CA VAL A 154 -27.73 12.86 0.27
C VAL A 154 -26.90 14.06 0.70
N GLN A 155 -25.62 14.13 0.31
CA GLN A 155 -24.69 15.18 0.74
C GLN A 155 -24.51 16.29 -0.30
N ILE A 156 -24.93 16.08 -1.56
CA ILE A 156 -24.63 17.03 -2.63
C ILE A 156 -25.70 18.12 -2.80
N GLU A 157 -25.28 19.28 -3.30
CA GLU A 157 -26.14 20.46 -3.58
C GLU A 157 -27.39 20.12 -4.40
N ALA A 158 -27.28 19.18 -5.35
CA ALA A 158 -28.39 18.78 -6.21
C ALA A 158 -29.56 18.09 -5.47
N PHE A 159 -29.35 17.66 -4.22
CA PHE A 159 -30.31 16.96 -3.37
C PHE A 159 -30.42 17.62 -1.98
N GLY A 160 -30.17 18.93 -1.88
CA GLY A 160 -30.31 19.70 -0.65
C GLY A 160 -29.12 19.65 0.32
N GLY A 161 -27.99 19.06 -0.08
CA GLY A 161 -26.75 19.04 0.69
C GLY A 161 -25.81 20.23 0.40
N SER A 162 -24.60 20.19 0.98
CA SER A 162 -23.59 21.26 0.85
C SER A 162 -22.35 20.88 0.04
N HIS A 163 -22.25 19.62 -0.42
CA HIS A 163 -21.08 19.11 -1.13
C HIS A 163 -21.24 19.18 -2.65
N ARG A 164 -20.12 19.18 -3.36
CA ARG A 164 -20.15 19.18 -4.83
C ARG A 164 -20.21 17.76 -5.37
N PHE A 165 -20.93 17.60 -6.48
CA PHE A 165 -20.95 16.33 -7.21
C PHE A 165 -19.64 16.12 -7.97
N THR A 166 -19.02 14.96 -7.76
CA THR A 166 -17.87 14.48 -8.56
C THR A 166 -18.27 13.21 -9.32
N PRO A 167 -17.98 13.09 -10.63
CA PRO A 167 -18.27 11.87 -11.39
C PRO A 167 -17.25 10.75 -11.10
N ALA A 168 -17.69 9.49 -11.05
CA ALA A 168 -16.77 8.36 -11.03
C ALA A 168 -16.03 8.18 -12.37
N PRO A 169 -14.81 7.62 -12.37
CA PRO A 169 -14.03 7.16 -11.22
C PRO A 169 -13.10 8.24 -10.65
N LEU A 170 -13.42 9.53 -10.76
CA LEU A 170 -12.54 10.57 -10.24
C LEU A 170 -12.60 10.60 -8.70
N PRO A 171 -11.45 10.64 -8.00
CA PRO A 171 -11.42 10.87 -6.56
C PRO A 171 -11.85 12.31 -6.26
N ALA A 172 -12.27 12.56 -5.01
CA ALA A 172 -12.71 13.87 -4.55
C ALA A 172 -12.23 14.13 -3.12
N ALA A 173 -12.31 15.39 -2.67
CA ALA A 173 -12.03 15.80 -1.28
C ALA A 173 -13.32 16.28 -0.58
N GLU A 174 -14.46 15.72 -0.96
CA GLU A 174 -15.78 16.13 -0.50
C GLU A 174 -16.27 15.29 0.70
N CYS A 175 -15.47 14.32 1.16
CA CYS A 175 -15.86 13.43 2.26
C CYS A 175 -14.63 12.88 2.98
N ASP A 176 -14.65 12.92 4.32
CA ASP A 176 -13.53 12.51 5.18
C ASP A 176 -13.57 11.02 5.59
N GLY A 177 -14.70 10.33 5.41
CA GLY A 177 -14.84 8.91 5.75
C GLY A 177 -16.20 8.32 5.44
N ASN A 178 -16.27 6.99 5.23
CA ASN A 178 -17.48 6.27 4.84
C ASN A 178 -18.12 6.85 3.56
N CYS A 179 -17.29 7.16 2.57
CA CYS A 179 -17.69 7.89 1.36
C CYS A 179 -18.50 7.04 0.36
N SER A 180 -18.96 7.67 -0.71
CA SER A 180 -19.87 7.06 -1.68
C SER A 180 -19.21 6.01 -2.57
N PHE A 181 -17.97 6.25 -3.03
CA PHE A 181 -17.33 5.35 -4.00
C PHE A 181 -16.33 4.41 -3.31
N VAL A 182 -16.39 3.09 -3.43
CA VAL A 182 -17.43 2.24 -4.06
C VAL A 182 -18.46 1.75 -3.02
N SER A 183 -19.58 1.19 -3.49
CA SER A 183 -20.60 0.65 -2.57
C SER A 183 -20.14 -0.64 -1.87
N GLY A 184 -19.77 -0.53 -0.59
CA GLY A 184 -19.35 -1.68 0.22
C GLY A 184 -20.44 -2.76 0.43
N HIS A 185 -21.71 -2.37 0.60
CA HIS A 185 -22.81 -3.34 0.76
C HIS A 185 -23.09 -4.08 -0.54
N ALA A 186 -23.06 -3.38 -1.68
CA ALA A 186 -23.17 -4.02 -2.98
C ALA A 186 -21.97 -4.95 -3.24
N ALA A 187 -20.75 -4.51 -2.88
CA ALA A 187 -19.54 -5.33 -3.00
C ALA A 187 -19.64 -6.67 -2.24
N LEU A 188 -20.18 -6.66 -1.01
CA LEU A 188 -20.47 -7.88 -0.26
C LEU A 188 -21.48 -8.78 -0.97
N GLY A 189 -22.55 -8.21 -1.56
CA GLY A 189 -23.50 -8.95 -2.37
C GLY A 189 -22.86 -9.59 -3.62
N PHE A 190 -22.04 -8.83 -4.35
CA PHE A 190 -21.31 -9.33 -5.53
C PHE A 190 -20.28 -10.41 -5.18
N ALA A 191 -19.74 -10.41 -3.96
CA ALA A 191 -18.74 -11.39 -3.53
C ALA A 191 -19.26 -12.84 -3.53
N LEU A 192 -20.60 -13.04 -3.53
CA LEU A 192 -21.23 -14.35 -3.68
C LEU A 192 -20.89 -15.03 -5.02
N VAL A 193 -20.42 -14.28 -6.03
CA VAL A 193 -19.88 -14.84 -7.27
C VAL A 193 -18.78 -15.87 -7.00
N ALA A 194 -18.01 -15.74 -5.91
CA ALA A 194 -16.97 -16.70 -5.54
C ALA A 194 -17.54 -18.13 -5.44
N PHE A 195 -18.68 -18.31 -4.77
CA PHE A 195 -19.35 -19.61 -4.66
C PHE A 195 -19.81 -20.14 -6.03
N ALA A 196 -20.32 -19.25 -6.88
CA ALA A 196 -20.77 -19.63 -8.22
C ALA A 196 -19.61 -20.11 -9.10
N LEU A 197 -18.41 -19.53 -8.98
CA LEU A 197 -17.24 -19.95 -9.76
C LEU A 197 -16.73 -21.36 -9.41
N LEU A 198 -16.99 -21.84 -8.18
CA LEU A 198 -16.66 -23.21 -7.75
C LEU A 198 -17.57 -24.28 -8.38
N LEU A 199 -18.67 -23.89 -9.02
CA LEU A 199 -19.54 -24.83 -9.75
C LEU A 199 -18.89 -25.26 -11.07
N ARG A 200 -19.22 -26.47 -11.53
CA ARG A 200 -18.75 -26.98 -12.82
C ARG A 200 -19.20 -26.02 -13.95
N PRO A 201 -18.34 -25.74 -14.95
CA PRO A 201 -18.73 -24.97 -16.11
C PRO A 201 -19.99 -25.54 -16.77
N GLY A 202 -21.00 -24.71 -17.00
CA GLY A 202 -22.29 -25.14 -17.54
C GLY A 202 -23.43 -24.16 -17.23
N ARG A 203 -24.67 -24.57 -17.55
CA ARG A 203 -25.88 -23.75 -17.32
C ARG A 203 -26.06 -23.36 -15.86
N THR A 204 -25.81 -24.29 -14.93
CA THR A 204 -25.95 -24.05 -13.48
C THR A 204 -24.99 -22.97 -12.97
N ARG A 205 -23.72 -23.00 -13.40
CA ARG A 205 -22.74 -21.95 -13.04
C ARG A 205 -23.17 -20.59 -13.57
N ARG A 206 -23.62 -20.51 -14.83
CA ARG A 206 -24.10 -19.24 -15.42
C ARG A 206 -25.30 -18.68 -14.66
N ARG A 207 -26.26 -19.55 -14.29
CA ARG A 207 -27.41 -19.16 -13.45
C ARG A 207 -26.97 -18.68 -12.07
N ALA A 208 -26.06 -19.39 -11.41
CA ALA A 208 -25.55 -18.98 -10.10
C ALA A 208 -24.81 -17.64 -10.14
N ILE A 209 -24.00 -17.38 -11.18
CA ILE A 209 -23.36 -16.07 -11.39
C ILE A 209 -24.41 -14.99 -11.59
N ALA A 210 -25.43 -15.24 -12.42
CA ALA A 210 -26.51 -14.29 -12.67
C ALA A 210 -27.29 -13.96 -11.39
N VAL A 211 -27.58 -14.96 -10.55
CA VAL A 211 -28.23 -14.77 -9.24
C VAL A 211 -27.36 -13.94 -8.30
N ALA A 212 -26.06 -14.22 -8.21
CA ALA A 212 -25.13 -13.46 -7.37
C ALA A 212 -25.00 -11.99 -7.83
N ILE A 213 -24.90 -11.76 -9.15
CA ILE A 213 -24.89 -10.41 -9.73
C ILE A 213 -26.22 -9.70 -9.48
N GLY A 214 -27.35 -10.40 -9.67
CA GLY A 214 -28.69 -9.86 -9.41
C GLY A 214 -28.87 -9.46 -7.95
N PHE A 215 -28.39 -10.28 -7.01
CA PHE A 215 -28.42 -9.95 -5.59
C PHE A 215 -27.56 -8.73 -5.24
N GLY A 216 -26.32 -8.66 -5.73
CA GLY A 216 -25.45 -7.49 -5.56
C GLY A 216 -26.04 -6.21 -6.15
N ALA A 217 -26.67 -6.32 -7.32
CA ALA A 217 -27.37 -5.22 -7.98
C ALA A 217 -28.62 -4.77 -7.20
N LEU A 218 -29.40 -5.71 -6.63
CA LEU A 218 -30.57 -5.40 -5.80
C LEU A 218 -30.17 -4.67 -4.52
N VAL A 219 -29.11 -5.13 -3.84
CA VAL A 219 -28.54 -4.43 -2.68
C VAL A 219 -28.06 -3.04 -3.08
N GLY A 220 -27.37 -2.92 -4.22
CA GLY A 220 -26.91 -1.65 -4.77
C GLY A 220 -28.06 -0.68 -5.08
N LEU A 221 -29.14 -1.17 -5.70
CA LEU A 221 -30.33 -0.39 -5.99
C LEU A 221 -30.97 0.15 -4.70
N GLY A 222 -31.08 -0.68 -3.67
CA GLY A 222 -31.54 -0.23 -2.35
C GLY A 222 -30.67 0.90 -1.80
N ARG A 223 -29.34 0.83 -1.98
CA ARG A 223 -28.44 1.91 -1.54
C ARG A 223 -28.52 3.19 -2.37
N ILE A 224 -28.83 3.09 -3.66
CA ILE A 224 -29.11 4.24 -4.52
C ILE A 224 -30.41 4.91 -4.07
N ALA A 225 -31.44 4.10 -3.80
CA ALA A 225 -32.75 4.58 -3.37
C ALA A 225 -32.73 5.25 -1.99
N GLN A 226 -31.79 4.88 -1.13
CA GLN A 226 -31.52 5.55 0.16
C GLN A 226 -30.64 6.81 0.02
N GLY A 227 -30.22 7.15 -1.21
CA GLY A 227 -29.31 8.25 -1.47
C GLY A 227 -27.91 8.06 -0.90
N ALA A 228 -27.49 6.82 -0.66
CA ALA A 228 -26.21 6.51 -0.04
C ALA A 228 -25.08 6.23 -1.03
N HIS A 229 -25.41 5.85 -2.26
CA HIS A 229 -24.46 5.51 -3.33
C HIS A 229 -25.03 5.92 -4.68
N PHE A 230 -24.18 6.35 -5.62
CA PHE A 230 -24.57 6.57 -7.03
C PHE A 230 -24.57 5.27 -7.82
N LEU A 231 -25.21 5.27 -9.01
CA LEU A 231 -25.23 4.12 -9.91
C LEU A 231 -23.82 3.63 -10.25
N SER A 232 -22.91 4.55 -10.59
CA SER A 232 -21.53 4.21 -10.88
C SER A 232 -20.85 3.53 -9.69
N ASP A 233 -21.15 3.91 -8.45
CA ASP A 233 -20.51 3.33 -7.26
C ASP A 233 -20.85 1.84 -7.12
N VAL A 234 -22.07 1.46 -7.54
CA VAL A 234 -22.55 0.07 -7.56
C VAL A 234 -21.96 -0.70 -8.74
N VAL A 235 -21.93 -0.10 -9.94
CA VAL A 235 -21.36 -0.73 -11.13
C VAL A 235 -19.86 -1.00 -10.93
N PHE A 236 -19.11 -0.01 -10.45
CA PHE A 236 -17.68 -0.18 -10.14
C PHE A 236 -17.46 -1.21 -9.03
N ALA A 237 -18.28 -1.23 -7.98
CA ALA A 237 -18.21 -2.29 -6.97
C ALA A 237 -18.35 -3.69 -7.60
N GLY A 238 -19.33 -3.87 -8.49
CA GLY A 238 -19.54 -5.13 -9.21
C GLY A 238 -18.35 -5.52 -10.09
N LEU A 239 -17.84 -4.59 -10.91
CA LEU A 239 -16.70 -4.83 -11.80
C LEU A 239 -15.43 -5.20 -11.03
N VAL A 240 -15.12 -4.43 -9.98
CA VAL A 240 -13.94 -4.61 -9.14
C VAL A 240 -14.00 -5.96 -8.41
N VAL A 241 -15.13 -6.27 -7.78
CA VAL A 241 -15.30 -7.54 -7.05
C VAL A 241 -15.30 -8.72 -8.01
N TYR A 242 -16.07 -8.67 -9.09
CA TYR A 242 -16.14 -9.76 -10.07
C TYR A 242 -14.76 -10.02 -10.70
N GLY A 243 -14.04 -8.96 -11.08
CA GLY A 243 -12.69 -9.05 -11.65
C GLY A 243 -11.69 -9.67 -10.68
N ALA A 244 -11.65 -9.18 -9.43
CA ALA A 244 -10.77 -9.71 -8.39
C ALA A 244 -11.06 -11.19 -8.08
N VAL A 245 -12.33 -11.54 -7.88
CA VAL A 245 -12.76 -12.92 -7.61
C VAL A 245 -12.46 -13.85 -8.78
N SER A 246 -12.67 -13.39 -10.02
CA SER A 246 -12.35 -14.17 -11.23
C SER A 246 -10.85 -14.41 -11.38
N LEU A 247 -10.01 -13.40 -11.10
CA LEU A 247 -8.56 -13.49 -11.11
C LEU A 247 -8.05 -14.48 -10.05
N LEU A 248 -8.57 -14.38 -8.83
CA LEU A 248 -8.25 -15.30 -7.74
C LEU A 248 -8.69 -16.72 -8.07
N HIS A 249 -9.87 -16.91 -8.68
CA HIS A 249 -10.34 -18.22 -9.10
C HIS A 249 -9.44 -18.83 -10.18
N TRP A 250 -9.07 -18.04 -11.20
CA TRP A 250 -8.14 -18.47 -12.24
C TRP A 250 -6.79 -18.87 -11.65
N TRP A 251 -6.25 -18.08 -10.73
CA TRP A 251 -4.93 -18.33 -10.14
C TRP A 251 -4.93 -19.50 -9.14
N ILE A 252 -5.86 -19.51 -8.18
CA ILE A 252 -5.91 -20.51 -7.09
C ILE A 252 -6.49 -21.83 -7.59
N VAL A 253 -7.65 -21.79 -8.27
CA VAL A 253 -8.43 -22.99 -8.59
C VAL A 253 -8.03 -23.57 -9.95
N GLN A 254 -7.97 -22.76 -11.02
CA GLN A 254 -7.71 -23.28 -12.38
C GLN A 254 -6.23 -23.58 -12.64
N ARG A 255 -5.33 -22.68 -12.23
CA ARG A 255 -3.89 -22.87 -12.42
C ARG A 255 -3.20 -23.64 -11.32
N ASP A 256 -3.95 -23.99 -10.28
CA ASP A 256 -3.41 -24.60 -9.07
C ASP A 256 -2.17 -23.84 -8.58
N GLY A 257 -2.26 -22.50 -8.53
CA GLY A 257 -1.13 -21.62 -8.21
C GLY A 257 -0.53 -21.87 -6.82
N LEU A 258 -1.26 -22.61 -5.98
CA LEU A 258 -0.78 -23.12 -4.69
C LEU A 258 0.10 -24.38 -4.81
N ALA A 259 -0.09 -25.22 -5.84
CA ALA A 259 0.65 -26.47 -6.05
C ALA A 259 1.75 -26.37 -7.13
N ALA A 260 1.61 -25.49 -8.11
CA ALA A 260 2.58 -25.33 -9.20
C ALA A 260 3.24 -23.94 -9.13
N PRO A 261 4.52 -23.81 -8.71
CA PRO A 261 5.25 -22.59 -9.00
C PRO A 261 5.51 -22.56 -10.52
N PRO A 262 4.87 -21.67 -11.30
CA PRO A 262 5.12 -21.56 -12.74
C PRO A 262 6.59 -21.19 -13.00
N PHE A 263 7.19 -20.47 -12.04
CA PHE A 263 8.54 -19.93 -12.11
C PHE A 263 9.63 -20.88 -11.64
N ALA A 264 9.31 -22.01 -11.00
CA ALA A 264 10.31 -23.05 -10.75
C ALA A 264 10.68 -23.79 -12.04
N ARG A 265 9.73 -23.95 -12.98
CA ARG A 265 10.00 -24.52 -14.31
C ARG A 265 10.75 -23.54 -15.21
N LEU A 266 10.34 -22.27 -15.25
CA LEU A 266 11.02 -21.23 -16.02
C LEU A 266 12.41 -20.89 -15.45
N GLY A 267 12.54 -20.82 -14.12
CA GLY A 267 13.83 -20.64 -13.45
C GLY A 267 14.77 -21.81 -13.70
N ARG A 268 14.26 -23.06 -13.70
CA ARG A 268 15.06 -24.24 -14.06
C ARG A 268 15.41 -24.29 -15.54
N SER A 269 14.55 -23.87 -16.47
CA SER A 269 14.89 -23.84 -17.89
C SER A 269 15.87 -22.71 -18.23
N ILE A 270 15.71 -21.53 -17.64
CA ILE A 270 16.65 -20.41 -17.76
C ILE A 270 18.00 -20.78 -17.14
N LEU A 271 18.04 -21.39 -15.95
CA LEU A 271 19.26 -21.86 -15.29
C LEU A 271 19.91 -23.07 -15.99
N ARG A 272 19.14 -23.89 -16.72
CA ARG A 272 19.65 -25.05 -17.46
C ARG A 272 20.19 -24.66 -18.84
N ASN A 273 19.55 -23.71 -19.54
CA ASN A 273 20.09 -23.14 -20.78
C ASN A 273 21.32 -22.25 -20.54
N SER A 274 21.38 -21.52 -19.42
CA SER A 274 22.57 -20.72 -19.05
C SER A 274 23.73 -21.54 -18.47
N ARG A 275 23.60 -22.86 -18.35
CA ARG A 275 24.71 -23.79 -18.04
C ARG A 275 25.32 -24.47 -19.27
N ALA A 276 24.59 -24.49 -20.40
CA ALA A 276 24.99 -25.26 -21.58
C ALA A 276 25.90 -24.50 -22.56
N SER A 277 26.22 -23.24 -22.28
CA SER A 277 27.00 -22.44 -23.21
C SER A 277 27.98 -21.52 -22.49
N TRP A 278 29.25 -21.67 -22.87
CA TRP A 278 30.41 -20.78 -22.67
C TRP A 278 31.24 -20.97 -21.38
N GLY A 279 32.49 -21.38 -21.60
CA GLY A 279 33.51 -21.72 -20.60
C GLY A 279 34.50 -20.60 -20.26
N ALA A 280 35.46 -20.97 -19.40
CA ALA A 280 36.65 -20.25 -18.93
C ALA A 280 36.49 -19.04 -17.96
N GLY A 281 35.45 -18.18 -18.05
CA GLY A 281 35.31 -17.01 -17.15
C GLY A 281 34.76 -17.27 -15.73
N ARG A 282 34.39 -18.51 -15.39
CA ARG A 282 33.46 -18.82 -14.27
C ARG A 282 34.03 -18.84 -12.85
N ARG A 283 35.34 -18.95 -12.63
CA ARG A 283 35.84 -19.05 -11.24
C ARG A 283 35.73 -17.74 -10.46
N ALA A 284 35.85 -16.59 -11.14
CA ALA A 284 35.65 -15.28 -10.51
C ALA A 284 34.15 -14.97 -10.27
N LEU A 285 33.27 -15.26 -11.24
CA LEU A 285 31.82 -14.96 -11.18
C LEU A 285 30.97 -15.95 -10.35
N ALA A 286 31.55 -17.07 -9.89
CA ALA A 286 30.86 -18.03 -9.04
C ALA A 286 30.69 -17.56 -7.59
N SER A 287 31.56 -16.66 -7.12
CA SER A 287 31.52 -16.16 -5.76
C SER A 287 30.27 -15.29 -5.52
N PRO A 288 29.46 -15.58 -4.48
CA PRO A 288 28.30 -14.74 -4.13
C PRO A 288 28.71 -13.30 -3.78
N VAL A 289 29.97 -13.09 -3.33
CA VAL A 289 30.53 -11.76 -3.06
C VAL A 289 30.76 -10.99 -4.37
N VAL A 290 31.34 -11.64 -5.38
CA VAL A 290 31.58 -11.01 -6.68
C VAL A 290 30.28 -10.66 -7.38
N ARG A 291 29.26 -11.53 -7.31
CA ARG A 291 27.92 -11.22 -7.85
C ARG A 291 27.26 -10.04 -7.14
N ALA A 292 27.37 -9.98 -5.81
CA ALA A 292 26.84 -8.86 -5.04
C ALA A 292 27.57 -7.54 -5.38
N ALA A 293 28.90 -7.58 -5.55
CA ALA A 293 29.70 -6.42 -5.95
C ALA A 293 29.33 -5.93 -7.35
N LEU A 294 29.22 -6.83 -8.33
CA LEU A 294 28.79 -6.47 -9.70
C LEU A 294 27.36 -5.93 -9.73
N GLY A 295 26.43 -6.54 -8.98
CA GLY A 295 25.06 -6.05 -8.87
C GLY A 295 24.98 -4.65 -8.24
N THR A 296 25.78 -4.41 -7.20
CA THR A 296 25.88 -3.09 -6.54
C THR A 296 26.49 -2.06 -7.48
N GLY A 297 27.55 -2.41 -8.21
CA GLY A 297 28.17 -1.55 -9.21
C GLY A 297 27.22 -1.19 -10.35
N ALA A 298 26.49 -2.17 -10.89
CA ALA A 298 25.47 -1.94 -11.90
C ALA A 298 24.34 -1.03 -11.39
N ALA A 299 23.86 -1.24 -10.17
CA ALA A 299 22.85 -0.37 -9.55
C ALA A 299 23.38 1.07 -9.36
N GLY A 300 24.65 1.23 -8.94
CA GLY A 300 25.30 2.53 -8.83
C GLY A 300 25.41 3.26 -10.18
N ILE A 301 25.76 2.55 -11.25
CA ILE A 301 25.78 3.09 -12.61
C ILE A 301 24.39 3.53 -13.05
N LEU A 302 23.35 2.71 -12.81
CA LEU A 302 21.97 3.07 -13.14
C LEU A 302 21.49 4.31 -12.36
N ILE A 303 21.85 4.44 -11.10
CA ILE A 303 21.57 5.63 -10.28
C ILE A 303 22.27 6.86 -10.88
N ALA A 304 23.55 6.74 -11.26
CA ALA A 304 24.30 7.84 -11.89
C ALA A 304 23.70 8.27 -13.23
N ILE A 305 23.33 7.31 -14.08
CA ILE A 305 22.63 7.56 -15.35
C ILE A 305 21.28 8.25 -15.08
N SER A 306 20.54 7.81 -14.06
CA SER A 306 19.27 8.43 -13.68
C SER A 306 19.45 9.89 -13.26
N ILE A 307 20.45 10.17 -12.42
CA ILE A 307 20.79 11.54 -11.98
C ILE A 307 21.14 12.44 -13.16
N ALA A 308 21.90 11.91 -14.13
CA ALA A 308 22.37 12.67 -15.27
C ALA A 308 21.26 12.93 -16.31
N LEU A 309 20.43 11.93 -16.60
CA LEU A 309 19.58 11.93 -17.80
C LEU A 309 18.08 11.78 -17.54
N VAL A 310 17.66 11.14 -16.43
CA VAL A 310 16.27 10.68 -16.25
C VAL A 310 15.50 11.53 -15.26
N ASP A 311 16.14 11.92 -14.16
CA ASP A 311 15.49 12.54 -13.01
C ASP A 311 14.77 13.86 -13.38
N ARG A 312 15.43 14.78 -14.09
CA ARG A 312 14.84 16.08 -14.45
C ARG A 312 13.67 15.93 -15.44
N PRO A 313 13.80 15.21 -16.59
CA PRO A 313 12.70 15.08 -17.53
C PRO A 313 11.48 14.35 -16.96
N VAL A 314 11.71 13.31 -16.15
CA VAL A 314 10.61 12.56 -15.52
C VAL A 314 9.89 13.42 -14.48
N ALA A 315 10.65 14.13 -13.62
CA ALA A 315 10.07 14.99 -12.60
C ALA A 315 9.23 16.13 -13.22
N SER A 316 9.73 16.80 -14.26
CA SER A 316 9.00 17.87 -14.93
C SER A 316 7.75 17.38 -15.67
N SER A 317 7.82 16.22 -16.35
CA SER A 317 6.67 15.63 -17.04
C SER A 317 5.54 15.25 -16.07
N LEU A 318 5.87 14.71 -14.90
CA LEU A 318 4.87 14.33 -13.89
C LEU A 318 4.34 15.55 -13.12
N HIS A 319 5.14 16.62 -12.99
CA HIS A 319 4.69 17.87 -12.39
C HIS A 319 3.60 18.59 -13.21
N ALA A 320 3.50 18.32 -14.51
CA ALA A 320 2.45 18.88 -15.37
C ALA A 320 1.11 18.12 -15.30
N ARG A 321 1.02 17.00 -14.56
CA ARG A 321 -0.19 16.16 -14.49
C ARG A 321 -1.13 16.51 -13.34
N ASP A 322 -2.41 16.16 -13.51
CA ASP A 322 -3.55 16.50 -12.65
C ASP A 322 -3.37 16.19 -11.16
N ALA A 323 -3.98 17.03 -10.31
CA ALA A 323 -3.95 16.92 -8.85
C ALA A 323 -4.54 15.59 -8.34
N ASP A 324 -5.55 15.05 -9.02
CA ASP A 324 -6.23 13.80 -8.66
C ASP A 324 -5.28 12.60 -8.73
N LEU A 325 -4.40 12.55 -9.74
CA LEU A 325 -3.40 11.49 -9.89
C LEU A 325 -2.43 11.48 -8.70
N ARG A 326 -2.02 12.65 -8.20
CA ARG A 326 -1.11 12.76 -7.05
C ARG A 326 -1.73 12.24 -5.77
N SER A 327 -3.03 12.47 -5.56
CA SER A 327 -3.73 11.98 -4.36
C SER A 327 -3.74 10.45 -4.26
N LEU A 328 -4.01 9.76 -5.36
CA LEU A 328 -3.97 8.29 -5.45
C LEU A 328 -2.57 7.74 -5.11
N PHE A 329 -1.53 8.32 -5.70
CA PHE A 329 -0.15 7.86 -5.46
C PHE A 329 0.40 8.29 -4.09
N ASP A 330 -0.12 9.35 -3.49
CA ASP A 330 0.18 9.70 -2.10
C ASP A 330 -0.39 8.66 -1.13
N PHE A 331 -1.64 8.22 -1.35
CA PHE A 331 -2.24 7.12 -0.60
C PHE A 331 -1.41 5.83 -0.72
N ILE A 332 -1.08 5.40 -1.95
CA ILE A 332 -0.20 4.24 -2.19
C ILE A 332 1.14 4.41 -1.46
N GLY A 333 1.66 5.64 -1.44
CA GLY A 333 2.90 5.99 -0.75
C GLY A 333 2.87 5.73 0.75
N ARG A 334 1.70 5.79 1.41
CA ARG A 334 1.58 5.52 2.85
C ARG A 334 2.03 4.10 3.23
N LEU A 335 1.94 3.14 2.30
CA LEU A 335 2.47 1.79 2.50
C LEU A 335 4.01 1.77 2.63
N GLY A 336 4.70 2.83 2.24
CA GLY A 336 6.14 3.01 2.45
C GLY A 336 6.51 3.58 3.83
N LEU A 337 5.54 3.81 4.73
CA LEU A 337 5.81 4.36 6.07
C LEU A 337 6.22 3.25 7.05
N GLY A 338 7.42 3.38 7.63
CA GLY A 338 8.04 2.34 8.47
C GLY A 338 7.40 2.12 9.84
N TYR A 339 6.84 3.16 10.48
CA TYR A 339 6.45 3.11 11.90
C TYR A 339 5.42 2.02 12.21
N GLY A 340 4.41 1.84 11.34
CA GLY A 340 3.38 0.82 11.52
C GLY A 340 3.96 -0.59 11.50
N TYR A 341 4.86 -0.86 10.55
CA TYR A 341 5.55 -2.14 10.46
C TYR A 341 6.42 -2.41 11.68
N LEU A 342 7.20 -1.42 12.12
CA LEU A 342 8.09 -1.56 13.28
C LEU A 342 7.30 -1.90 14.56
N ILE A 343 6.16 -1.23 14.80
CA ILE A 343 5.29 -1.50 15.96
C ILE A 343 4.73 -2.93 15.87
N VAL A 344 4.18 -3.33 14.71
CA VAL A 344 3.62 -4.67 14.53
C VAL A 344 4.68 -5.74 14.78
N PHE A 345 5.88 -5.58 14.21
CA PHE A 345 6.93 -6.58 14.32
C PHE A 345 7.58 -6.62 15.71
N VAL A 346 7.74 -5.49 16.41
CA VAL A 346 8.26 -5.52 17.79
C VAL A 346 7.27 -6.16 18.76
N VAL A 347 5.97 -5.88 18.60
CA VAL A 347 4.92 -6.50 19.41
C VAL A 347 4.83 -8.01 19.12
N ALA A 348 4.87 -8.42 17.84
CA ALA A 348 4.86 -9.81 17.46
C ALA A 348 6.10 -10.57 17.97
N PHE A 349 7.29 -9.96 17.89
CA PHE A 349 8.50 -10.50 18.48
C PHE A 349 8.34 -10.71 19.98
N GLY A 350 7.87 -9.69 20.70
CA GLY A 350 7.71 -9.76 22.15
C GLY A 350 6.69 -10.81 22.57
N ALA A 351 5.53 -10.85 21.91
CA ALA A 351 4.48 -11.83 22.17
C ALA A 351 4.99 -13.28 22.01
N LEU A 352 5.76 -13.55 20.96
CA LEU A 352 6.33 -14.89 20.72
C LEU A 352 7.48 -15.21 21.68
N HIS A 353 8.37 -14.24 21.92
CA HIS A 353 9.56 -14.45 22.74
C HIS A 353 9.22 -14.64 24.22
N TRP A 354 8.46 -13.70 24.81
CA TRP A 354 8.04 -13.78 26.22
C TRP A 354 6.86 -14.73 26.44
N GLY A 355 5.98 -14.92 25.45
CA GLY A 355 4.92 -15.93 25.52
C GLY A 355 5.49 -17.34 25.72
N GLY A 356 6.65 -17.65 25.12
CA GLY A 356 7.37 -18.89 25.35
C GLY A 356 8.05 -19.02 26.72
N LEU A 357 7.92 -18.03 27.62
CA LEU A 357 8.35 -18.10 29.02
C LEU A 357 7.17 -18.34 29.98
N LEU A 358 5.93 -18.23 29.51
CA LEU A 358 4.75 -18.41 30.35
C LEU A 358 4.52 -19.89 30.67
N PRO A 359 4.34 -20.28 31.95
CA PRO A 359 4.13 -21.68 32.33
C PRO A 359 2.95 -22.34 31.62
N ARG A 360 1.88 -21.57 31.35
CA ARG A 360 0.67 -22.05 30.65
C ARG A 360 0.89 -22.40 29.19
N LEU A 361 1.96 -21.89 28.56
CA LEU A 361 2.27 -22.09 27.14
C LEU A 361 3.53 -22.95 26.94
N GLN A 362 4.00 -23.64 28.00
CA GLN A 362 5.20 -24.46 27.97
C GLN A 362 5.23 -25.50 26.82
N PRO A 363 4.11 -26.16 26.44
CA PRO A 363 4.09 -27.06 25.29
C PRO A 363 4.45 -26.40 23.95
N PHE A 364 4.25 -25.08 23.83
CA PHE A 364 4.49 -24.30 22.62
C PHE A 364 5.75 -23.41 22.72
N ALA A 365 6.45 -23.44 23.86
CA ALA A 365 7.53 -22.52 24.16
C ALA A 365 8.68 -22.56 23.14
N ALA A 366 9.16 -23.75 22.78
CA ALA A 366 10.24 -23.91 21.82
C ALA A 366 9.86 -23.42 20.40
N PRO A 367 8.70 -23.83 19.83
CA PRO A 367 8.21 -23.27 18.57
C PRO A 367 8.01 -21.76 18.59
N MET A 368 7.43 -21.21 19.65
CA MET A 368 7.21 -19.76 19.76
C MET A 368 8.53 -18.99 19.77
N ARG A 369 9.53 -19.45 20.53
CA ARG A 369 10.86 -18.83 20.55
C ARG A 369 11.55 -18.94 19.19
N ALA A 370 11.47 -20.08 18.51
CA ALA A 370 11.99 -20.22 17.15
C ALA A 370 11.31 -19.23 16.18
N MET A 371 9.97 -19.15 16.21
CA MET A 371 9.19 -18.25 15.35
C MET A 371 9.46 -16.77 15.64
N SER A 372 9.88 -16.41 16.86
CA SER A 372 10.21 -15.02 17.24
C SER A 372 11.32 -14.41 16.35
N ALA A 373 12.21 -15.23 15.78
CA ALA A 373 13.22 -14.76 14.85
C ALA A 373 12.66 -14.14 13.55
N VAL A 374 11.45 -14.52 13.12
CA VAL A 374 10.81 -13.99 11.91
C VAL A 374 10.41 -12.51 12.06
N PRO A 375 9.59 -12.10 13.04
CA PRO A 375 9.30 -10.69 13.26
C PRO A 375 10.55 -9.88 13.65
N ALA A 376 11.52 -10.48 14.37
CA ALA A 376 12.80 -9.83 14.63
C ALA A 376 13.56 -9.51 13.32
N PHE A 377 13.57 -10.44 12.36
CA PHE A 377 14.18 -10.22 11.05
C PHE A 377 13.51 -9.07 10.29
N PHE A 378 12.17 -9.02 10.25
CA PHE A 378 11.45 -7.91 9.64
C PHE A 378 11.74 -6.57 10.32
N PHE A 379 11.73 -6.54 11.66
CA PHE A 379 12.04 -5.33 12.42
C PHE A 379 13.46 -4.83 12.12
N LEU A 380 14.46 -5.72 12.19
CA LEU A 380 15.86 -5.37 11.98
C LEU A 380 16.14 -4.88 10.55
N THR A 381 15.54 -5.48 9.54
CA THR A 381 15.76 -5.09 8.14
C THR A 381 15.12 -3.74 7.82
N ILE A 382 13.90 -3.48 8.29
CA ILE A 382 13.22 -2.19 8.10
C ILE A 382 13.92 -1.08 8.89
N SER A 383 14.28 -1.31 10.15
CA SER A 383 14.97 -0.31 10.97
C SER A 383 16.38 -0.01 10.45
N ALA A 384 17.16 -1.03 10.10
CA ALA A 384 18.52 -0.84 9.57
C ALA A 384 18.52 -0.10 8.22
N SER A 385 17.61 -0.44 7.31
CA SER A 385 17.48 0.27 6.02
C SER A 385 17.02 1.72 6.20
N GLY A 386 16.07 1.98 7.10
CA GLY A 386 15.59 3.32 7.44
C GLY A 386 16.69 4.20 8.06
N LEU A 387 17.37 3.69 9.10
CA LEU A 387 18.47 4.40 9.75
C LEU A 387 19.60 4.71 8.78
N LEU A 388 20.00 3.74 7.95
CA LEU A 388 21.03 3.95 6.94
C LEU A 388 20.57 4.99 5.91
N ALA A 389 19.32 4.96 5.46
CA ALA A 389 18.79 5.96 4.55
C ALA A 389 18.81 7.38 5.17
N ASP A 390 18.49 7.52 6.46
CA ASP A 390 18.50 8.81 7.15
C ASP A 390 19.92 9.37 7.31
N VAL A 391 20.90 8.53 7.64
CA VAL A 391 22.32 8.94 7.63
C VAL A 391 22.74 9.37 6.23
N LEU A 392 22.42 8.58 5.20
CA LEU A 392 22.80 8.89 3.81
C LEU A 392 22.14 10.18 3.29
N LYS A 393 20.92 10.51 3.71
CA LYS A 393 20.27 11.79 3.38
C LYS A 393 21.07 12.98 3.87
N ILE A 394 21.62 12.89 5.07
CA ILE A 394 22.49 13.95 5.61
C ILE A 394 23.78 14.00 4.79
N VAL A 395 24.43 12.85 4.56
CA VAL A 395 25.69 12.77 3.81
C VAL A 395 25.59 13.35 2.40
N PHE A 396 24.58 12.95 1.63
CA PHE A 396 24.43 13.39 0.24
C PHE A 396 23.81 14.78 0.12
N GLY A 397 22.89 15.17 1.00
CA GLY A 397 22.29 16.51 0.96
C GLY A 397 21.59 16.81 -0.38
N ARG A 398 20.90 15.84 -0.96
CA ARG A 398 20.23 15.99 -2.26
C ARG A 398 18.95 16.81 -2.18
N SER A 399 18.91 17.92 -2.91
CA SER A 399 17.72 18.77 -3.12
C SER A 399 16.48 17.97 -3.56
N ARG A 400 15.30 18.30 -3.03
CA ARG A 400 14.01 17.66 -3.42
C ARG A 400 13.42 18.25 -4.71
N PRO A 401 12.54 17.52 -5.45
CA PRO A 401 11.91 18.03 -6.68
C PRO A 401 11.18 19.38 -6.53
N LYS A 402 10.61 19.67 -5.35
CA LYS A 402 10.00 20.98 -5.09
C LYS A 402 10.95 22.18 -5.26
N LEU A 403 12.26 21.99 -5.04
CA LEU A 403 13.27 23.05 -5.21
C LEU A 403 13.63 23.24 -6.68
N LEU A 404 13.62 22.17 -7.47
CA LEU A 404 13.73 22.25 -8.92
C LEU A 404 12.59 23.09 -9.51
N PHE A 405 11.34 22.84 -9.11
CA PHE A 405 10.20 23.59 -9.67
C PHE A 405 10.10 25.04 -9.21
N ARG A 406 10.54 25.36 -7.99
CA ARG A 406 10.42 26.72 -7.43
C ARG A 406 11.61 27.62 -7.77
N SER A 407 12.80 27.06 -7.89
CA SER A 407 14.04 27.85 -7.94
C SER A 407 15.10 27.24 -8.86
N ASP A 408 14.74 26.22 -9.66
CA ASP A 408 15.65 25.48 -10.56
C ASP A 408 16.88 24.87 -9.85
N ILE A 409 16.73 24.55 -8.56
CA ILE A 409 17.81 23.96 -7.77
C ILE A 409 17.79 22.44 -7.92
N TYR A 410 18.85 21.91 -8.52
CA TYR A 410 19.10 20.47 -8.68
C TYR A 410 20.57 20.15 -8.41
N GLU A 411 20.88 19.97 -7.13
CA GLU A 411 22.26 19.79 -6.65
C GLU A 411 22.35 18.81 -5.48
N PHE A 412 23.59 18.42 -5.17
CA PHE A 412 23.98 17.76 -3.93
C PHE A 412 24.73 18.78 -3.10
N SER A 413 24.17 19.15 -1.95
CA SER A 413 24.82 20.15 -1.09
C SER A 413 25.89 19.54 -0.18
N TRP A 414 25.94 18.20 -0.06
CA TRP A 414 26.82 17.41 0.81
C TRP A 414 26.74 17.81 2.31
N LEU A 415 26.50 16.84 3.20
CA LEU A 415 26.36 17.10 4.65
C LEU A 415 25.30 18.16 5.01
N SER A 416 24.08 17.94 4.56
CA SER A 416 22.97 18.88 4.78
C SER A 416 22.08 18.50 5.95
N TRP A 417 21.75 19.47 6.79
CA TRP A 417 20.79 19.33 7.90
C TRP A 417 19.41 19.90 7.54
N ARG A 418 19.21 20.34 6.30
CA ARG A 418 17.95 20.94 5.85
C ARG A 418 17.02 19.85 5.31
N PRO A 419 15.78 19.73 5.79
CA PRO A 419 14.81 18.72 5.30
C PRO A 419 14.57 18.76 3.78
N ASP A 420 14.73 19.93 3.17
CA ASP A 420 14.58 20.16 1.74
C ASP A 420 15.71 19.55 0.89
N HIS A 421 16.80 19.14 1.53
CA HIS A 421 17.96 18.47 0.95
C HIS A 421 18.05 16.99 1.36
N TRP A 422 16.96 16.42 1.87
CA TRP A 422 16.87 15.02 2.26
C TRP A 422 16.07 14.20 1.25
N SER A 423 16.44 14.29 -0.04
CA SER A 423 15.79 13.52 -1.12
C SER A 423 16.41 12.13 -1.33
N PHE A 424 17.74 12.05 -1.42
CA PHE A 424 18.47 10.82 -1.73
C PHE A 424 19.10 10.21 -0.46
N PRO A 425 18.94 8.90 -0.20
CA PRO A 425 18.01 7.96 -0.84
C PRO A 425 16.58 8.10 -0.29
N SER A 426 15.59 7.59 -1.04
CA SER A 426 14.19 7.62 -0.61
C SER A 426 13.91 6.62 0.53
N GLY A 427 13.45 7.12 1.68
CA GLY A 427 13.10 6.28 2.84
C GLY A 427 11.85 5.42 2.65
N HIS A 428 10.86 5.89 1.87
CA HIS A 428 9.67 5.10 1.54
C HIS A 428 10.03 3.90 0.65
N SER A 429 10.88 4.14 -0.35
CA SER A 429 11.45 3.08 -1.19
C SER A 429 12.24 2.09 -0.34
N ALA A 430 13.12 2.58 0.55
CA ALA A 430 13.91 1.72 1.43
C ALA A 430 13.02 0.82 2.31
N THR A 431 11.97 1.36 2.91
CA THR A 431 11.04 0.61 3.77
C THR A 431 10.32 -0.50 3.01
N ILE A 432 9.65 -0.18 1.90
CA ILE A 432 8.85 -1.18 1.18
C ILE A 432 9.74 -2.23 0.51
N VAL A 433 10.89 -1.83 -0.02
CA VAL A 433 11.84 -2.77 -0.64
C VAL A 433 12.45 -3.67 0.43
N ALA A 434 12.75 -3.18 1.64
CA ALA A 434 13.26 -4.01 2.74
C ALA A 434 12.22 -5.06 3.16
N LEU A 435 10.97 -4.64 3.35
CA LEU A 435 9.86 -5.55 3.66
C LEU A 435 9.68 -6.63 2.58
N MET A 436 9.62 -6.23 1.31
CA MET A 436 9.44 -7.15 0.18
C MET A 436 10.65 -8.07 -0.03
N THR A 437 11.86 -7.59 0.22
CA THR A 437 13.08 -8.41 0.16
C THR A 437 13.12 -9.42 1.32
N ALA A 438 12.69 -9.03 2.52
CA ALA A 438 12.60 -9.93 3.67
C ALA A 438 11.52 -11.01 3.46
N LEU A 439 10.36 -10.64 2.89
CA LEU A 439 9.33 -11.60 2.48
C LEU A 439 9.85 -12.56 1.41
N TRP A 440 10.59 -12.07 0.43
CA TRP A 440 11.23 -12.91 -0.58
C TRP A 440 12.26 -13.87 0.03
N TRP A 441 13.05 -13.42 1.00
CA TRP A 441 14.02 -14.25 1.69
C TRP A 441 13.37 -15.44 2.41
N LEU A 442 12.22 -15.22 3.06
CA LEU A 442 11.47 -16.24 3.79
C LEU A 442 10.61 -17.11 2.87
N TRP A 443 10.01 -16.52 1.83
CA TRP A 443 9.08 -17.19 0.91
C TRP A 443 9.40 -16.82 -0.55
N PRO A 444 10.44 -17.41 -1.16
CA PRO A 444 10.98 -16.97 -2.46
C PRO A 444 10.04 -17.20 -3.65
N GLN A 445 8.98 -18.00 -3.47
CA GLN A 445 8.06 -18.43 -4.51
C GLN A 445 7.22 -17.30 -5.14
N HIS A 446 7.13 -16.13 -4.51
CA HIS A 446 6.32 -14.99 -4.96
C HIS A 446 7.15 -13.78 -5.43
N LEU A 447 8.36 -13.99 -5.94
CA LEU A 447 9.29 -12.93 -6.36
C LEU A 447 8.65 -11.81 -7.19
N LEU A 448 7.88 -12.15 -8.23
CA LEU A 448 7.25 -11.15 -9.09
C LEU A 448 6.26 -10.27 -8.32
N PHE A 449 5.48 -10.85 -7.41
CA PHE A 449 4.56 -10.08 -6.57
C PHE A 449 5.32 -9.09 -5.69
N TYR A 450 6.41 -9.52 -5.04
CA TYR A 450 7.23 -8.64 -4.20
C TYR A 450 7.85 -7.49 -4.99
N ILE A 451 8.37 -7.77 -6.19
CA ILE A 451 8.94 -6.74 -7.08
C ILE A 451 7.86 -5.75 -7.50
N LEU A 452 6.69 -6.23 -7.95
CA LEU A 452 5.61 -5.36 -8.41
C LEU A 452 5.04 -4.51 -7.27
N ALA A 453 4.82 -5.10 -6.10
CA ALA A 453 4.35 -4.37 -4.93
C ALA A 453 5.34 -3.29 -4.49
N ALA A 454 6.64 -3.63 -4.41
CA ALA A 454 7.69 -2.66 -4.11
C ALA A 454 7.76 -1.56 -5.18
N ALA A 455 7.70 -1.92 -6.46
CA ALA A 455 7.78 -0.98 -7.57
C ALA A 455 6.61 0.01 -7.58
N ILE A 456 5.37 -0.44 -7.33
CA ILE A 456 4.18 0.42 -7.27
C ILE A 456 4.30 1.45 -6.14
N VAL A 457 4.67 1.00 -4.93
CA VAL A 457 4.80 1.88 -3.77
C VAL A 457 5.99 2.83 -3.92
N ALA A 458 7.12 2.36 -4.46
CA ALA A 458 8.29 3.18 -4.65
C ALA A 458 8.09 4.21 -5.79
N ALA A 459 7.47 3.81 -6.91
CA ALA A 459 7.15 4.71 -8.02
C ALA A 459 6.15 5.80 -7.62
N SER A 460 5.29 5.53 -6.63
CA SER A 460 4.36 6.52 -6.08
C SER A 460 5.06 7.81 -5.65
N ARG A 461 6.29 7.72 -5.13
CA ARG A 461 7.06 8.89 -4.68
C ARG A 461 7.55 9.78 -5.81
N ILE A 462 7.71 9.19 -6.99
CA ILE A 462 8.09 9.90 -8.23
C ILE A 462 6.87 10.66 -8.74
N VAL A 463 5.70 10.00 -8.79
CA VAL A 463 4.44 10.60 -9.27
C VAL A 463 3.95 11.73 -8.36
N VAL A 464 4.09 11.58 -7.05
CA VAL A 464 3.76 12.64 -6.07
C VAL A 464 4.74 13.83 -6.16
N GLY A 465 5.88 13.68 -6.84
CA GLY A 465 6.90 14.71 -6.95
C GLY A 465 7.69 14.90 -5.64
N ALA A 466 7.75 13.86 -4.79
CA ALA A 466 8.48 13.91 -3.53
C ALA A 466 9.95 13.51 -3.68
N HIS A 467 10.25 12.65 -4.67
CA HIS A 467 11.56 12.08 -4.92
C HIS A 467 11.82 11.90 -6.43
N TYR A 468 13.08 11.92 -6.83
CA TYR A 468 13.50 11.55 -8.19
C TYR A 468 13.57 10.03 -8.37
N VAL A 469 13.75 9.59 -9.63
CA VAL A 469 13.91 8.17 -9.97
C VAL A 469 15.17 7.60 -9.29
N SER A 470 16.27 8.35 -9.31
CA SER A 470 17.53 7.96 -8.67
C SER A 470 17.39 7.77 -7.15
N ASP A 471 16.63 8.63 -6.47
CA ASP A 471 16.35 8.53 -5.03
C ASP A 471 15.65 7.20 -4.69
N VAL A 472 14.70 6.79 -5.54
CA VAL A 472 13.95 5.54 -5.39
C VAL A 472 14.87 4.34 -5.61
N LEU A 473 15.70 4.35 -6.65
CA LEU A 473 16.69 3.30 -6.92
C LEU A 473 17.74 3.20 -5.81
N GLY A 474 18.21 4.34 -5.28
CA GLY A 474 19.12 4.39 -4.15
C GLY A 474 18.52 3.79 -2.87
N GLY A 475 17.26 4.11 -2.58
CA GLY A 475 16.53 3.49 -1.46
C GLY A 475 16.38 1.98 -1.61
N ALA A 476 16.07 1.52 -2.83
CA ALA A 476 15.97 0.09 -3.13
C ALA A 476 17.31 -0.64 -2.94
N LEU A 477 18.41 -0.05 -3.41
CA LEU A 477 19.76 -0.62 -3.24
C LEU A 477 20.13 -0.74 -1.76
N VAL A 478 19.92 0.33 -0.98
CA VAL A 478 20.16 0.34 0.47
C VAL A 478 19.37 -0.78 1.17
N ALA A 479 18.08 -0.93 0.83
CA ALA A 479 17.21 -1.93 1.42
C ALA A 479 17.62 -3.37 1.10
N VAL A 480 17.99 -3.67 -0.15
CA VAL A 480 18.44 -5.00 -0.56
C VAL A 480 19.74 -5.38 0.16
N LEU A 481 20.71 -4.45 0.21
CA LEU A 481 22.00 -4.69 0.85
C LEU A 481 21.88 -4.90 2.36
N THR A 482 21.11 -4.04 3.04
CA THR A 482 20.86 -4.17 4.48
C THR A 482 20.11 -5.45 4.81
N THR A 483 19.08 -5.80 4.03
CA THR A 483 18.33 -7.05 4.22
C THR A 483 19.22 -8.28 4.07
N TYR A 484 20.06 -8.31 3.03
CA TYR A 484 21.05 -9.36 2.82
C TYR A 484 22.04 -9.46 4.00
N TYR A 485 22.56 -8.34 4.49
CA TYR A 485 23.53 -8.33 5.59
C TYR A 485 22.91 -8.81 6.90
N VAL A 486 21.71 -8.34 7.24
CA VAL A 486 20.96 -8.80 8.43
C VAL A 486 20.71 -10.30 8.36
N ALA A 487 20.25 -10.83 7.21
CA ALA A 487 20.03 -12.26 7.05
C ALA A 487 21.32 -13.08 7.25
N ARG A 488 22.46 -12.57 6.77
CA ARG A 488 23.78 -13.21 6.96
C ARG A 488 24.25 -13.13 8.41
N LEU A 489 23.99 -12.03 9.12
CA LEU A 489 24.31 -11.90 10.54
C LEU A 489 23.50 -12.89 11.38
N LEU A 490 22.19 -13.01 11.13
CA LEU A 490 21.34 -13.99 11.81
C LEU A 490 21.82 -15.42 11.56
N ALA A 491 22.12 -15.76 10.31
CA ALA A 491 22.66 -17.08 9.96
C ALA A 491 24.01 -17.37 10.63
N LYS A 492 24.92 -16.38 10.69
CA LYS A 492 26.20 -16.50 11.42
C LYS A 492 25.97 -16.65 12.93
N GLY A 493 24.94 -16.02 13.46
CA GLY A 493 24.50 -16.16 14.85
C GLY A 493 23.79 -17.49 15.16
N GLY A 494 23.65 -18.39 14.18
CA GLY A 494 22.99 -19.69 14.36
C GLY A 494 21.47 -19.64 14.23
N ILE A 495 20.90 -18.51 13.82
CA ILE A 495 19.47 -18.35 13.55
C ILE A 495 19.22 -18.66 12.08
N ASP A 496 18.69 -19.85 11.81
CA ASP A 496 18.20 -20.22 10.49
C ASP A 496 16.74 -19.83 10.33
N LEU A 497 16.50 -18.83 9.49
CA LEU A 497 15.16 -18.29 9.22
C LEU A 497 14.21 -19.32 8.57
N THR A 498 14.74 -20.35 7.89
CA THR A 498 13.91 -21.35 7.20
C THR A 498 13.33 -22.38 8.14
N THR A 499 14.04 -22.72 9.21
CA THR A 499 13.55 -23.56 10.32
C THR A 499 12.75 -22.72 11.30
N ALA A 500 13.22 -21.52 11.64
CA ALA A 500 12.52 -20.58 12.52
C ALA A 500 11.06 -20.32 12.10
N ARG A 501 10.80 -20.08 10.81
CA ARG A 501 9.42 -19.87 10.29
C ARG A 501 8.51 -21.08 10.47
N LEU A 502 9.07 -22.28 10.61
CA LEU A 502 8.32 -23.53 10.81
C LEU A 502 8.13 -23.85 12.30
N GLY A 503 8.62 -22.99 13.20
CA GLY A 503 8.63 -23.28 14.63
C GLY A 503 9.61 -24.38 15.02
N THR A 504 10.61 -24.65 14.17
CA THR A 504 11.68 -25.59 14.46
C THR A 504 12.96 -24.82 14.68
N SER A 505 13.71 -25.13 15.73
CA SER A 505 15.06 -24.61 15.90
C SER A 505 16.04 -25.59 15.27
N ALA A 506 16.94 -25.10 14.40
CA ALA A 506 18.13 -25.87 13.99
C ALA A 506 18.98 -26.29 15.20
N LEU A 507 18.86 -25.55 16.31
CA LEU A 507 19.23 -26.01 17.64
C LEU A 507 18.12 -26.94 18.16
N GLY A 508 18.05 -28.18 17.65
CA GLY A 508 17.65 -29.28 18.53
C GLY A 508 18.62 -29.26 19.71
N GLU A 509 18.10 -29.26 20.93
CA GLU A 509 18.83 -29.17 22.23
C GLU A 509 20.34 -29.22 22.05
N ALA A 510 20.94 -28.07 21.77
CA ALA A 510 22.34 -28.09 21.43
C ALA A 510 23.09 -28.52 22.69
N PRO A 511 23.93 -29.57 22.61
CA PRO A 511 24.30 -30.37 23.77
C PRO A 511 24.96 -29.49 24.84
N PRO A 512 24.90 -29.90 26.12
CA PRO A 512 25.40 -29.08 27.23
C PRO A 512 26.84 -28.64 26.97
N TRP A 513 27.20 -27.45 27.45
CA TRP A 513 28.48 -26.76 27.20
C TRP A 513 29.73 -27.68 27.23
N PRO A 514 29.84 -28.70 28.13
CA PRO A 514 30.95 -29.64 28.11
C PRO A 514 31.10 -30.42 26.78
N CYS A 515 29.99 -30.89 26.20
CA CYS A 515 30.04 -31.65 24.95
C CYS A 515 30.34 -30.74 23.74
N ARG A 516 30.04 -29.43 23.80
CA ARG A 516 30.40 -28.47 22.73
C ARG A 516 31.89 -28.22 22.64
N ARG A 517 32.60 -28.24 23.77
CA ARG A 517 34.06 -28.09 23.83
C ARG A 517 34.74 -29.31 23.18
N PHE A 518 34.19 -30.50 23.42
CA PHE A 518 34.64 -31.76 22.83
C PHE A 518 34.39 -31.84 21.31
N ILE A 519 33.22 -31.39 20.82
CA ILE A 519 32.94 -31.33 19.38
C ILE A 519 33.87 -30.33 18.68
N ARG A 520 34.19 -29.20 19.32
CA ARG A 520 35.15 -28.22 18.77
C ARG A 520 36.59 -28.72 18.76
N SER A 521 36.99 -29.63 19.65
CA SER A 521 38.33 -30.21 19.67
C SER A 521 38.55 -31.30 18.61
N LEU A 522 37.49 -31.82 17.97
CA LEU A 522 37.59 -32.93 17.01
C LEU A 522 38.09 -32.55 15.60
N GLY A 523 38.30 -31.26 15.30
CA GLY A 523 38.85 -30.81 14.01
C GLY A 523 37.94 -31.12 12.80
N ARG A 524 38.07 -30.37 11.70
CA ARG A 524 37.18 -30.45 10.52
C ARG A 524 37.47 -31.66 9.60
N GLY A 525 37.89 -32.81 10.14
CA GLY A 525 38.34 -33.96 9.34
C GLY A 525 37.98 -35.35 9.86
N ALA A 526 37.24 -35.50 10.97
CA ALA A 526 36.86 -36.81 11.47
C ALA A 526 35.70 -37.41 10.64
N VAL A 527 36.00 -38.46 9.85
CA VAL A 527 35.06 -39.14 8.93
C VAL A 527 34.16 -40.17 9.64
N SER A 528 34.31 -40.38 10.95
CA SER A 528 33.38 -41.20 11.74
C SER A 528 33.07 -40.50 13.06
N VAL A 529 31.78 -40.31 13.36
CA VAL A 529 31.30 -39.91 14.68
C VAL A 529 31.28 -41.18 15.52
N PRO A 530 32.21 -41.42 16.46
CA PRO A 530 32.25 -42.66 17.21
C PRO A 530 31.22 -42.59 18.35
N GLU A 531 30.88 -43.76 18.90
CA GLU A 531 30.09 -44.04 20.12
C GLU A 531 30.23 -43.05 21.30
N ASN A 532 31.32 -42.28 21.33
CA ASN A 532 31.65 -41.28 22.34
C ASN A 532 30.65 -40.11 22.44
N LEU A 533 29.98 -39.71 21.35
CA LEU A 533 28.92 -38.70 21.45
C LEU A 533 27.69 -39.23 22.20
N GLY A 534 27.38 -40.52 22.01
CA GLY A 534 26.33 -41.22 22.74
C GLY A 534 26.64 -41.35 24.24
N ASN A 535 27.93 -41.50 24.61
CA ASN A 535 28.35 -41.54 26.02
C ASN A 535 28.33 -40.16 26.70
N CYS A 536 28.58 -39.05 25.98
CA CYS A 536 28.45 -37.69 26.54
C CYS A 536 26.99 -37.35 26.86
N LEU A 537 26.06 -37.71 25.96
CA LEU A 537 24.62 -37.50 26.13
C LEU A 537 24.03 -38.40 27.22
N ARG A 538 24.49 -39.65 27.37
CA ARG A 538 24.04 -40.58 28.43
C ARG A 538 24.45 -40.16 29.85
N ARG A 539 25.54 -39.41 30.02
CA ARG A 539 26.00 -38.92 31.34
C ARG A 539 25.24 -37.69 31.85
N HIS A 540 24.47 -37.01 31.00
CA HIS A 540 23.67 -35.84 31.37
C HIS A 540 22.22 -35.93 30.86
N PRO A 541 21.43 -36.93 31.29
CA PRO A 541 20.09 -37.18 30.75
C PRO A 541 19.00 -36.27 31.34
N LYS A 542 19.28 -35.52 32.41
CA LYS A 542 18.32 -34.66 33.12
C LYS A 542 19.01 -33.42 33.69
N MET A 543 19.03 -32.34 32.91
CA MET A 543 19.16 -30.95 33.39
C MET A 543 18.31 -30.06 32.50
#